data_AF-A0A9E3TW11-F1
#
_entry.id   AF-A0A9E3TW11-F1
#
_cell.length_a   1.000
_cell.length_b   1.000
_cell.length_c   1.000
_cell.angle_alpha   90.00
_cell.angle_beta   90.00
_cell.angle_gamma   90.00
#
_symmetry.space_group_name_H-M   'P 1'
#
loop_
_entity.id
_entity.type
_entity.pdbx_description
1 polymer ?
#
loop_
_entity_poly.entity_id
_entity_poly.type
_entity_poly.pdbx_seq_one_letter_code
_entity_poly.pdbx_strand_id
1 'polypeptide(L)'
;IFTGRTPVSLGVTRFAQPAKPDVPFFTDVLRSNGYWAGIDGRHQHLDGRVNDAPHIMETLKELGMRSLDTRFDHFVRSASTKGANLAKVGEKVAAILDEVPAGKPFFLYFGFNQPHRSWGEDHDGIDPAQLVLPPDWPDLPEVRLDYARYLAEVRDLDTGFGLIDAMLEKRGIKDNTLVIFMGDNGEALLRSKGTVFDRGTHVPLLIRWPAKIKP
;
A
#
# COMPACT_ATOMS: atom_id res chain seq x y z
N ILE A 1 -9.75 -5.20 2.89
CA ILE A 1 -9.81 -3.71 2.98
C ILE A 1 -10.94 -3.19 2.10
N PHE A 2 -10.82 -3.20 0.76
CA PHE A 2 -11.81 -2.61 -0.16
C PHE A 2 -13.26 -3.11 0.00
N THR A 3 -13.46 -4.34 0.42
CA THR A 3 -14.80 -4.95 0.56
C THR A 3 -15.40 -4.81 1.95
N GLY A 4 -14.61 -4.42 2.97
CA GLY A 4 -15.03 -4.47 4.38
C GLY A 4 -15.39 -5.88 4.90
N ARG A 5 -15.05 -6.95 4.17
CA ARG A 5 -15.40 -8.34 4.52
C ARG A 5 -14.17 -9.17 4.87
N THR A 6 -14.38 -10.24 5.64
CA THR A 6 -13.33 -11.21 5.97
C THR A 6 -12.96 -12.06 4.73
N PRO A 7 -11.73 -12.61 4.66
CA PRO A 7 -11.32 -13.49 3.57
C PRO A 7 -12.26 -14.71 3.37
N VAL A 8 -12.76 -15.28 4.47
CA VAL A 8 -13.73 -16.39 4.46
C VAL A 8 -15.05 -15.96 3.83
N SER A 9 -15.59 -14.80 4.22
CA SER A 9 -16.83 -14.28 3.64
C SER A 9 -16.70 -13.96 2.14
N LEU A 10 -15.51 -13.59 1.69
CA LEU A 10 -15.23 -13.33 0.28
C LEU A 10 -14.96 -14.62 -0.53
N GLY A 11 -14.72 -15.75 0.13
CA GLY A 11 -14.19 -16.95 -0.52
C GLY A 11 -12.78 -16.76 -1.10
N VAL A 12 -12.06 -15.74 -0.64
CA VAL A 12 -10.69 -15.41 -1.05
C VAL A 12 -9.76 -15.98 0.01
N THR A 13 -9.42 -17.27 -0.12
CA THR A 13 -8.61 -17.99 0.87
C THR A 13 -7.19 -18.28 0.39
N ARG A 14 -6.89 -17.94 -0.87
CA ARG A 14 -5.58 -18.13 -1.48
C ARG A 14 -4.91 -16.80 -1.78
N PHE A 15 -3.58 -16.80 -1.70
CA PHE A 15 -2.77 -15.66 -2.11
C PHE A 15 -3.07 -15.28 -3.56
N ALA A 16 -3.30 -13.99 -3.79
CA ALA A 16 -3.60 -13.44 -5.11
C ALA A 16 -4.85 -14.03 -5.79
N GLN A 17 -5.83 -14.50 -5.03
CA GLN A 17 -7.15 -14.79 -5.58
C GLN A 17 -7.97 -13.48 -5.61
N PRO A 18 -8.45 -13.05 -6.79
CA PRO A 18 -9.32 -11.87 -6.87
C PRO A 18 -10.68 -12.11 -6.22
N ALA A 19 -11.33 -11.02 -5.80
CA ALA A 19 -12.74 -11.05 -5.40
C ALA A 19 -13.64 -11.41 -6.58
N LYS A 20 -14.82 -11.97 -6.30
CA LYS A 20 -15.85 -12.19 -7.32
C LYS A 20 -16.37 -10.84 -7.88
N PRO A 21 -16.85 -10.78 -9.13
CA PRO A 21 -17.20 -9.52 -9.79
C PRO A 21 -18.37 -8.79 -9.12
N ASP A 22 -19.28 -9.53 -8.49
CA ASP A 22 -20.47 -9.02 -7.80
C ASP A 22 -20.18 -8.47 -6.40
N VAL A 23 -18.93 -8.58 -5.91
CA VAL A 23 -18.56 -8.09 -4.59
C VAL A 23 -18.38 -6.57 -4.63
N PRO A 24 -19.21 -5.80 -3.90
CA PRO A 24 -19.08 -4.35 -3.87
C PRO A 24 -17.83 -3.94 -3.10
N PHE A 25 -17.13 -2.93 -3.62
CA PHE A 25 -16.06 -2.23 -2.93
C PHE A 25 -16.63 -0.94 -2.36
N PHE A 26 -16.09 -0.47 -1.23
CA PHE A 26 -16.49 0.84 -0.71
C PHE A 26 -16.22 1.96 -1.73
N THR A 27 -15.25 1.77 -2.64
CA THR A 27 -14.94 2.70 -3.73
C THR A 27 -16.06 2.78 -4.78
N ASP A 28 -16.83 1.71 -5.01
CA ASP A 28 -18.01 1.81 -5.88
C ASP A 28 -19.07 2.71 -5.23
N VAL A 29 -19.25 2.58 -3.91
CA VAL A 29 -20.16 3.43 -3.13
C VAL A 29 -19.70 4.88 -3.22
N LEU A 30 -18.41 5.15 -3.03
CA LEU A 30 -17.85 6.50 -3.20
C LEU A 30 -18.11 7.06 -4.60
N ARG A 31 -17.81 6.30 -5.65
CA ARG A 31 -18.00 6.74 -7.05
C ARG A 31 -19.48 7.02 -7.36
N SER A 32 -20.39 6.16 -6.90
CA SER A 32 -21.83 6.38 -7.06
C SER A 32 -22.35 7.63 -6.32
N ASN A 33 -21.60 8.12 -5.33
CA ASN A 33 -21.89 9.34 -4.58
C ASN A 33 -21.00 10.52 -5.01
N GLY A 34 -20.48 10.48 -6.24
CA GLY A 34 -19.81 11.63 -6.85
C GLY A 34 -18.33 11.77 -6.52
N TYR A 35 -17.69 10.80 -5.86
CA TYR A 35 -16.23 10.80 -5.73
C TYR A 35 -15.56 10.38 -7.04
N TRP A 36 -14.40 10.95 -7.30
CA TRP A 36 -13.41 10.36 -8.19
C TRP A 36 -12.59 9.34 -7.39
N ALA A 37 -12.33 8.16 -7.93
CA ALA A 37 -11.56 7.13 -7.23
C ALA A 37 -10.36 6.67 -8.05
N GLY A 38 -9.16 6.80 -7.48
CA GLY A 38 -7.90 6.35 -8.06
C GLY A 38 -7.25 5.22 -7.27
N ILE A 39 -6.52 4.37 -7.97
CA ILE A 39 -5.62 3.36 -7.38
C ILE A 39 -4.30 3.32 -8.15
N ASP A 40 -3.20 3.58 -7.44
CA ASP A 40 -1.83 3.55 -7.97
C ASP A 40 -0.86 3.05 -6.88
N GLY A 41 0.43 3.08 -7.17
CA GLY A 41 1.47 2.50 -6.36
C GLY A 41 1.45 0.97 -6.43
N ARG A 42 1.87 0.34 -5.34
CA ARG A 42 1.86 -1.10 -5.20
C ARG A 42 0.54 -1.60 -4.61
N HIS A 43 -0.22 -2.31 -5.41
CA HIS A 43 -1.41 -3.05 -5.01
C HIS A 43 -1.49 -4.42 -5.70
N GLN A 44 -0.31 -4.97 -6.00
CA GLN A 44 -0.14 -6.28 -6.60
C GLN A 44 -1.00 -7.31 -5.85
N HIS A 45 -1.67 -8.18 -6.61
CA HIS A 45 -2.53 -9.28 -6.13
C HIS A 45 -3.98 -8.96 -5.81
N LEU A 46 -4.41 -7.69 -5.78
CA LEU A 46 -5.83 -7.36 -5.54
C LEU A 46 -6.77 -7.94 -6.60
N ASP A 47 -6.34 -8.02 -7.86
CA ASP A 47 -7.10 -8.62 -8.95
C ASP A 47 -6.38 -9.78 -9.63
N GLY A 48 -5.68 -10.57 -8.84
CA GLY A 48 -4.93 -11.70 -9.34
C GLY A 48 -3.44 -11.46 -9.40
N ARG A 49 -2.68 -12.55 -9.54
CA ARG A 49 -1.23 -12.49 -9.74
C ARG A 49 -0.91 -11.89 -11.10
N VAL A 50 -0.04 -10.88 -11.15
CA VAL A 50 0.28 -10.14 -12.39
C VAL A 50 0.88 -11.05 -13.47
N ASN A 51 1.78 -11.97 -13.08
CA ASN A 51 2.45 -12.92 -13.97
C ASN A 51 1.99 -14.36 -13.66
N ASP A 52 0.74 -14.67 -13.95
CA ASP A 52 0.21 -16.04 -13.81
C ASP A 52 0.21 -16.79 -15.16
N ALA A 53 -0.13 -18.08 -15.14
CA ALA A 53 -0.28 -18.84 -16.37
C ALA A 53 -1.35 -18.19 -17.28
N PRO A 54 -1.13 -18.12 -18.61
CA PRO A 54 -2.05 -17.42 -19.52
C PRO A 54 -3.51 -17.86 -19.39
N HIS A 55 -3.76 -19.17 -19.32
CA HIS A 55 -5.11 -19.71 -19.16
C HIS A 55 -5.79 -19.24 -17.86
N ILE A 56 -5.05 -19.09 -16.75
CA ILE A 56 -5.60 -18.57 -15.49
C ILE A 56 -5.99 -17.11 -15.67
N MET A 57 -5.11 -16.31 -16.27
CA MET A 57 -5.37 -14.88 -16.47
C MET A 57 -6.56 -14.63 -17.41
N GLU A 58 -6.68 -15.43 -18.47
CA GLU A 58 -7.79 -15.39 -19.42
C GLU A 58 -9.10 -15.78 -18.74
N THR A 59 -9.14 -16.92 -18.04
CA THR A 59 -10.32 -17.35 -17.29
C THR A 59 -10.76 -16.32 -16.25
N LEU A 60 -9.82 -15.73 -15.49
CA LEU A 60 -10.16 -14.68 -14.51
C LEU A 60 -10.74 -13.43 -15.18
N LYS A 61 -10.29 -13.10 -16.40
CA LYS A 61 -10.82 -11.97 -17.18
C LYS A 61 -12.22 -12.30 -17.74
N GLU A 62 -12.42 -13.48 -18.30
CA GLU A 62 -13.72 -13.97 -18.79
C GLU A 62 -14.77 -14.01 -17.68
N LEU A 63 -14.37 -14.43 -16.48
CA LEU A 63 -15.22 -14.42 -15.30
C LEU A 63 -15.43 -13.03 -14.69
N GLY A 64 -14.81 -11.97 -15.24
CA GLY A 64 -14.92 -10.60 -14.73
C GLY A 64 -14.20 -10.37 -13.39
N MET A 65 -13.36 -11.31 -12.94
CA MET A 65 -12.63 -11.23 -11.67
C MET A 65 -11.36 -10.37 -11.76
N ARG A 66 -10.96 -10.01 -12.99
CA ARG A 66 -9.91 -9.01 -13.28
C ARG A 66 -10.55 -7.72 -13.79
N SER A 67 -10.90 -6.84 -12.86
CA SER A 67 -11.78 -5.69 -13.17
C SER A 67 -11.37 -4.38 -12.52
N LEU A 68 -10.17 -4.24 -11.95
CA LEU A 68 -9.81 -2.97 -11.29
C LEU A 68 -9.72 -1.80 -12.28
N ASP A 69 -9.32 -2.07 -13.52
CA ASP A 69 -9.25 -1.07 -14.59
C ASP A 69 -10.61 -0.44 -14.93
N THR A 70 -11.73 -1.11 -14.63
CA THR A 70 -13.08 -0.57 -14.84
C THR A 70 -13.71 -0.01 -13.56
N ARG A 71 -13.15 -0.35 -12.39
CA ARG A 71 -13.68 0.05 -11.08
C ARG A 71 -13.11 1.36 -10.53
N PHE A 72 -12.05 1.86 -11.13
CA PHE A 72 -11.42 3.12 -10.75
C PHE A 72 -11.42 4.10 -11.93
N ASP A 73 -11.50 5.39 -11.64
CA ASP A 73 -11.36 6.46 -12.62
C ASP A 73 -9.88 6.63 -13.04
N HIS A 74 -8.95 6.29 -12.16
CA HIS A 74 -7.52 6.18 -12.44
C HIS A 74 -6.99 4.83 -11.95
N PHE A 75 -6.26 4.14 -12.84
CA PHE A 75 -5.74 2.81 -12.57
C PHE A 75 -4.35 2.62 -13.17
N VAL A 76 -3.37 2.33 -12.33
CA VAL A 76 -2.02 1.91 -12.75
C VAL A 76 -1.70 0.59 -12.08
N ARG A 77 -1.65 -0.50 -12.85
CA ARG A 77 -1.46 -1.89 -12.35
C ARG A 77 -0.40 -2.06 -11.26
N SER A 78 0.72 -1.36 -11.40
CA SER A 78 1.77 -1.30 -10.39
C SER A 78 2.72 -0.17 -10.77
N ALA A 79 2.97 0.76 -9.84
CA ALA A 79 4.08 1.69 -9.94
C ALA A 79 5.17 1.33 -8.93
N SER A 80 6.43 1.57 -9.30
CA SER A 80 7.55 1.45 -8.37
C SER A 80 7.72 2.75 -7.58
N THR A 81 7.95 2.63 -6.27
CA THR A 81 8.37 3.69 -5.34
C THR A 81 9.81 3.47 -4.83
N LYS A 82 10.57 2.54 -5.43
CA LYS A 82 11.97 2.26 -5.04
C LYS A 82 12.99 3.11 -5.81
N GLY A 83 14.15 3.35 -5.19
CA GLY A 83 15.28 4.06 -5.78
C GLY A 83 14.89 5.46 -6.28
N ALA A 84 15.30 5.83 -7.49
CA ALA A 84 15.00 7.14 -8.08
C ALA A 84 13.50 7.46 -8.22
N ASN A 85 12.61 6.47 -8.13
CA ASN A 85 11.17 6.73 -8.12
C ASN A 85 10.66 7.31 -6.80
N LEU A 86 11.35 7.06 -5.69
CA LEU A 86 10.94 7.53 -4.36
C LEU A 86 10.87 9.06 -4.32
N ALA A 87 11.93 9.72 -4.81
CA ALA A 87 12.01 11.18 -4.88
C ALA A 87 10.91 11.84 -5.72
N LYS A 88 10.24 11.07 -6.59
CA LYS A 88 9.18 11.54 -7.49
C LYS A 88 7.77 11.24 -6.97
N VAL A 89 7.61 10.59 -5.82
CA VAL A 89 6.29 10.14 -5.34
C VAL A 89 5.34 11.33 -5.16
N GLY A 90 5.80 12.43 -4.55
CA GLY A 90 4.99 13.65 -4.41
C GLY A 90 4.50 14.20 -5.76
N GLU A 91 5.39 14.27 -6.76
CA GLU A 91 5.05 14.72 -8.12
C GLU A 91 4.08 13.77 -8.83
N LYS A 92 4.27 12.45 -8.67
CA LYS A 92 3.36 11.44 -9.23
C LYS A 92 1.97 11.60 -8.64
N VAL A 93 1.84 11.67 -7.31
CA VAL A 93 0.53 11.85 -6.67
C VAL A 93 -0.10 13.18 -7.08
N ALA A 94 0.69 14.24 -7.19
CA ALA A 94 0.23 15.51 -7.75
C ALA A 94 -0.39 15.33 -9.16
N ALA A 95 0.33 14.69 -10.08
CA ALA A 95 -0.15 14.45 -11.44
C ALA A 95 -1.45 13.62 -11.48
N ILE A 96 -1.57 12.60 -10.62
CA ILE A 96 -2.81 11.82 -10.47
C ILE A 96 -3.97 12.72 -10.03
N LEU A 97 -3.73 13.60 -9.05
CA LEU A 97 -4.77 14.51 -8.56
C LEU A 97 -5.15 15.61 -9.57
N ASP A 98 -4.32 15.86 -10.59
CA ASP A 98 -4.67 16.78 -11.69
C ASP A 98 -5.72 16.17 -12.64
N GLU A 99 -5.93 14.84 -12.59
CA GLU A 99 -7.02 14.17 -13.32
C GLU A 99 -8.39 14.33 -12.64
N VAL A 100 -8.43 14.80 -11.38
CA VAL A 100 -9.67 14.98 -10.62
C VAL A 100 -10.46 16.16 -11.21
N PRO A 101 -11.70 15.95 -11.70
CA PRO A 101 -12.51 17.05 -12.22
C PRO A 101 -12.74 18.14 -11.18
N ALA A 102 -12.72 19.41 -11.61
CA ALA A 102 -12.91 20.55 -10.74
C ALA A 102 -14.20 20.42 -9.90
N GLY A 103 -14.07 20.66 -8.58
CA GLY A 103 -15.19 20.58 -7.63
C GLY A 103 -15.59 19.16 -7.20
N LYS A 104 -14.96 18.11 -7.74
CA LYS A 104 -15.25 16.72 -7.39
C LYS A 104 -14.36 16.27 -6.22
N PRO A 105 -14.90 15.63 -5.16
CA PRO A 105 -14.07 15.04 -4.11
C PRO A 105 -13.35 13.79 -4.65
N PHE A 106 -12.22 13.43 -4.04
CA PHE A 106 -11.42 12.28 -4.46
C PHE A 106 -11.22 11.26 -3.35
N PHE A 107 -11.01 10.01 -3.78
CA PHE A 107 -10.36 8.95 -3.02
C PHE A 107 -9.16 8.46 -3.82
N LEU A 108 -8.01 8.35 -3.18
CA LEU A 108 -6.81 7.78 -3.80
C LEU A 108 -6.20 6.73 -2.88
N TYR A 109 -6.12 5.49 -3.37
CA TYR A 109 -5.24 4.49 -2.79
C TYR A 109 -3.87 4.60 -3.46
N PHE A 110 -2.82 4.83 -2.68
CA PHE A 110 -1.45 4.86 -3.16
C PHE A 110 -0.58 3.92 -2.33
N GLY A 111 -0.14 2.80 -2.92
CA GLY A 111 0.67 1.81 -2.22
C GLY A 111 2.17 2.03 -2.39
N PHE A 112 2.95 1.88 -1.32
CA PHE A 112 4.41 1.87 -1.41
C PHE A 112 4.95 0.45 -1.63
N ASN A 113 6.10 0.32 -2.30
CA ASN A 113 6.84 -0.93 -2.39
C ASN A 113 7.54 -1.27 -1.07
N GLN A 114 8.03 -0.25 -0.36
CA GLN A 114 8.67 -0.38 0.94
C GLN A 114 7.65 -0.84 2.01
N PRO A 115 8.06 -1.61 3.03
CA PRO A 115 9.35 -2.29 3.21
C PRO A 115 9.30 -3.74 2.72
N HIS A 116 8.57 -4.06 1.63
CA HIS A 116 8.53 -5.43 1.13
C HIS A 116 9.92 -5.90 0.69
N ARG A 117 10.19 -7.21 0.88
CA ARG A 117 11.45 -7.90 0.52
C ARG A 117 11.93 -7.59 -0.90
N SER A 118 13.23 -7.86 -1.10
CA SER A 118 14.12 -7.33 -2.15
C SER A 118 14.66 -5.94 -1.78
N TRP A 119 15.30 -5.86 -0.61
CA TRP A 119 15.97 -4.67 -0.09
C TRP A 119 17.36 -4.49 -0.72
N GLY A 120 17.83 -3.24 -0.75
CA GLY A 120 19.20 -2.93 -1.16
C GLY A 120 20.25 -3.50 -0.22
N GLU A 121 21.51 -3.50 -0.66
CA GLU A 121 22.62 -3.86 0.23
C GLU A 121 22.89 -2.78 1.28
N ASP A 122 22.68 -1.52 0.89
CA ASP A 122 22.77 -0.34 1.73
C ASP A 122 21.66 -0.34 2.80
N HIS A 123 22.05 0.07 4.01
CA HIS A 123 21.18 0.19 5.18
C HIS A 123 21.18 1.63 5.71
N ASP A 124 21.49 2.60 4.85
CA ASP A 124 21.39 4.05 5.07
C ASP A 124 22.04 4.48 6.39
N GLY A 125 23.27 4.02 6.61
CA GLY A 125 24.06 4.34 7.80
C GLY A 125 23.55 3.73 9.12
N ILE A 126 22.55 2.85 9.11
CA ILE A 126 22.07 2.14 10.30
C ILE A 126 23.10 1.09 10.70
N ASP A 127 23.81 1.27 11.81
CA ASP A 127 24.78 0.28 12.30
C ASP A 127 24.07 -0.98 12.84
N PRO A 128 24.22 -2.17 12.21
CA PRO A 128 23.59 -3.41 12.69
C PRO A 128 24.02 -3.79 14.12
N ALA A 129 25.22 -3.42 14.55
CA ALA A 129 25.74 -3.74 15.87
C ALA A 129 25.04 -2.94 16.99
N GLN A 130 24.43 -1.79 16.67
CA GLN A 130 23.72 -0.95 17.64
C GLN A 130 22.22 -1.28 17.74
N LEU A 131 21.72 -2.20 16.91
CA LEU A 131 20.29 -2.53 16.92
C LEU A 131 19.90 -3.33 18.17
N VAL A 132 18.78 -2.93 18.78
CA VAL A 132 18.08 -3.74 19.78
C VAL A 132 17.19 -4.71 19.03
N LEU A 133 17.54 -6.00 19.07
CA LEU A 133 16.73 -7.04 18.44
C LEU A 133 15.53 -7.41 19.33
N PRO A 134 14.41 -7.85 18.73
CA PRO A 134 13.35 -8.54 19.47
C PRO A 134 13.92 -9.69 20.32
N PRO A 135 13.43 -9.90 21.55
CA PRO A 135 13.99 -10.89 22.47
C PRO A 135 13.83 -12.34 21.98
N ASP A 136 12.93 -12.58 21.02
CA ASP A 136 12.69 -13.89 20.40
C ASP A 136 13.50 -14.10 19.10
N TRP A 137 14.44 -13.20 18.79
CA TRP A 137 15.33 -13.30 17.64
C TRP A 137 16.70 -13.86 18.02
N PRO A 138 17.31 -14.69 17.16
CA PRO A 138 18.69 -15.07 17.36
C PRO A 138 19.59 -13.86 17.08
N ASP A 139 20.52 -13.61 18.01
CA ASP A 139 21.51 -12.54 17.89
C ASP A 139 22.67 -13.00 16.99
N LEU A 140 22.44 -12.89 15.68
CA LEU A 140 23.40 -13.25 14.64
C LEU A 140 23.69 -12.04 13.75
N PRO A 141 24.93 -11.87 13.24
CA PRO A 141 25.30 -10.77 12.36
C PRO A 141 24.35 -10.63 11.15
N GLU A 142 23.93 -11.73 10.55
CA GLU A 142 23.05 -11.76 9.39
C GLU A 142 21.64 -11.28 9.73
N VAL A 143 21.14 -11.59 10.93
CA VAL A 143 19.82 -11.13 11.41
C VAL A 143 19.82 -9.64 11.71
N ARG A 144 20.90 -9.14 12.33
CA ARG A 144 21.10 -7.71 12.54
C ARG A 144 21.16 -6.96 11.22
N LEU A 145 21.90 -7.50 10.25
CA LEU A 145 22.00 -6.90 8.91
C LEU A 145 20.65 -6.91 8.17
N ASP A 146 19.90 -8.02 8.22
CA ASP A 146 18.55 -8.11 7.63
C ASP A 146 17.61 -7.07 8.26
N TYR A 147 17.71 -6.87 9.58
CA TYR A 147 16.92 -5.86 10.28
C TYR A 147 17.32 -4.43 9.92
N ALA A 148 18.63 -4.14 9.84
CA ALA A 148 19.13 -2.83 9.43
C ALA A 148 18.60 -2.44 8.04
N ARG A 149 18.61 -3.38 7.08
CA ARG A 149 18.07 -3.19 5.72
C ARG A 149 16.56 -2.97 5.72
N TYR A 150 15.82 -3.70 6.55
CA TYR A 150 14.39 -3.46 6.72
C TYR A 150 14.11 -2.04 7.23
N LEU A 151 14.85 -1.59 8.26
CA LEU A 151 14.69 -0.26 8.84
C LEU A 151 15.07 0.85 7.86
N ALA A 152 16.07 0.63 7.00
CA ALA A 152 16.40 1.56 5.92
C ALA A 152 15.22 1.71 4.94
N GLU A 153 14.54 0.62 4.59
CA GLU A 153 13.34 0.69 3.73
C GLU A 153 12.14 1.33 4.44
N VAL A 154 12.02 1.19 5.76
CA VAL A 154 11.03 1.96 6.54
C VAL A 154 11.34 3.45 6.51
N ARG A 155 12.62 3.85 6.56
CA ARG A 155 13.02 5.25 6.42
C ARG A 155 12.75 5.81 5.01
N ASP A 156 12.97 5.01 3.97
CA ASP A 156 12.58 5.35 2.61
C ASP A 156 11.06 5.57 2.52
N LEU A 157 10.26 4.69 3.12
CA LEU A 157 8.80 4.84 3.19
C LEU A 157 8.40 6.16 3.85
N ASP A 158 8.99 6.48 5.00
CA ASP A 158 8.75 7.73 5.73
C ASP A 158 9.09 8.96 4.87
N THR A 159 10.24 8.94 4.21
CA THR A 159 10.68 9.99 3.28
C THR A 159 9.67 10.16 2.15
N GLY A 160 9.27 9.07 1.49
CA GLY A 160 8.32 9.09 0.39
C GLY A 160 6.93 9.57 0.81
N PHE A 161 6.47 9.19 1.99
CA PHE A 161 5.21 9.67 2.55
C PHE A 161 5.28 11.17 2.88
N GLY A 162 6.40 11.64 3.44
CA GLY A 162 6.67 13.05 3.67
C GLY A 162 6.57 13.90 2.40
N LEU A 163 7.00 13.37 1.25
CA LEU A 163 6.84 14.04 -0.05
C LEU A 163 5.37 14.18 -0.47
N ILE A 164 4.52 13.19 -0.16
CA ILE A 164 3.07 13.30 -0.40
C ILE A 164 2.46 14.35 0.52
N ASP A 165 2.79 14.33 1.81
CA ASP A 165 2.24 15.27 2.78
C ASP A 165 2.64 16.73 2.45
N ALA A 166 3.91 16.95 2.09
CA ALA A 166 4.40 18.25 1.62
C ALA A 166 3.68 18.69 0.33
N MET A 167 3.35 17.77 -0.57
CA MET A 167 2.58 18.07 -1.77
C MET A 167 1.14 18.51 -1.43
N LEU A 168 0.46 17.82 -0.50
CA LEU A 168 -0.88 18.21 -0.04
C LEU A 168 -0.88 19.62 0.58
N GLU A 169 0.17 19.95 1.34
CA GLU A 169 0.37 21.27 1.91
C GLU A 169 0.59 22.33 0.85
N LYS A 170 1.51 22.08 -0.10
CA LYS A 170 1.80 22.98 -1.22
C LYS A 170 0.56 23.25 -2.08
N ARG A 171 -0.33 22.27 -2.23
CA ARG A 171 -1.61 22.43 -2.96
C ARG A 171 -2.72 23.09 -2.13
N GLY A 172 -2.51 23.35 -0.84
CA GLY A 172 -3.51 23.96 0.04
C GLY A 172 -4.71 23.05 0.34
N ILE A 173 -4.59 21.74 0.13
CA ILE A 173 -5.70 20.77 0.33
C ILE A 173 -5.52 19.91 1.59
N LYS A 174 -4.41 20.09 2.32
CA LYS A 174 -4.03 19.29 3.50
C LYS A 174 -5.10 19.26 4.60
N ASP A 175 -5.80 20.36 4.83
CA ASP A 175 -6.81 20.49 5.88
C ASP A 175 -8.13 19.79 5.55
N ASN A 176 -8.47 19.72 4.25
CA ASN A 176 -9.68 19.08 3.75
C ASN A 176 -9.43 17.65 3.22
N THR A 177 -8.24 17.09 3.47
CA THR A 177 -7.90 15.72 3.06
C THR A 177 -7.75 14.83 4.29
N LEU A 178 -8.61 13.81 4.38
CA LEU A 178 -8.43 12.69 5.32
C LEU A 178 -7.32 11.78 4.78
N VAL A 179 -6.23 11.65 5.52
CA VAL A 179 -5.15 10.73 5.22
C VAL A 179 -5.21 9.54 6.15
N ILE A 180 -5.19 8.34 5.57
CA ILE A 180 -5.12 7.08 6.30
C ILE A 180 -3.82 6.39 5.86
N PHE A 181 -2.91 6.18 6.82
CA PHE A 181 -1.70 5.40 6.61
C PHE A 181 -1.84 4.06 7.33
N MET A 182 -1.71 2.97 6.59
CA MET A 182 -1.85 1.62 7.15
C MET A 182 -1.00 0.57 6.43
N GLY A 183 -0.70 -0.53 7.14
CA GLY A 183 -0.07 -1.73 6.57
C GLY A 183 -1.09 -2.77 6.08
N ASP A 184 -0.66 -3.65 5.17
CA ASP A 184 -1.45 -4.80 4.69
C ASP A 184 -1.30 -6.05 5.57
N ASN A 185 -0.11 -6.24 6.14
CA ASN A 185 0.27 -7.28 7.10
C ASN A 185 1.51 -6.81 7.88
N GLY A 186 1.97 -7.64 8.82
CA GLY A 186 3.20 -7.42 9.56
C GLY A 186 4.48 -7.38 8.70
N GLU A 187 5.59 -7.07 9.37
CA GLU A 187 6.92 -6.98 8.77
C GLU A 187 7.36 -8.27 8.05
N ALA A 188 8.15 -8.13 6.98
CA ALA A 188 8.67 -9.28 6.23
C ALA A 188 9.91 -9.89 6.90
N LEU A 189 9.89 -10.03 8.22
CA LEU A 189 11.00 -10.47 9.07
C LEU A 189 10.62 -11.73 9.89
N LEU A 190 11.57 -12.24 10.67
CA LEU A 190 11.41 -13.48 11.44
C LEU A 190 10.16 -13.43 12.34
N ARG A 191 9.38 -14.53 12.31
CA ARG A 191 8.18 -14.74 13.13
C ARG A 191 7.09 -13.68 12.93
N SER A 192 7.08 -13.01 11.78
CA SER A 192 6.11 -11.97 11.47
C SER A 192 5.20 -12.36 10.29
N LYS A 193 5.27 -11.70 9.13
CA LYS A 193 4.38 -11.92 7.98
C LYS A 193 4.22 -13.41 7.69
N GLY A 194 2.97 -13.85 7.54
CA GLY A 194 2.63 -15.26 7.34
C GLY A 194 2.39 -16.04 8.63
N THR A 195 2.45 -15.38 9.79
CA THR A 195 2.07 -15.95 11.08
C THR A 195 0.86 -15.22 11.67
N VAL A 196 0.27 -15.81 12.72
CA VAL A 196 -0.80 -15.20 13.54
C VAL A 196 -0.26 -14.53 14.81
N PHE A 197 1.07 -14.40 14.92
CA PHE A 197 1.68 -13.65 16.03
C PHE A 197 1.46 -12.16 15.85
N ASP A 198 1.53 -11.41 16.95
CA ASP A 198 1.27 -9.97 16.96
C ASP A 198 2.06 -9.24 15.86
N ARG A 199 3.37 -9.50 15.76
CA ARG A 199 4.23 -8.89 14.74
C ARG A 199 3.81 -9.18 13.31
N GLY A 200 3.11 -10.29 13.05
CA GLY A 200 2.61 -10.70 11.74
C GLY A 200 1.25 -10.09 11.35
N THR A 201 0.44 -9.70 12.33
CA THR A 201 -0.93 -9.22 12.12
C THR A 201 -1.19 -7.78 12.58
N HIS A 202 -0.38 -7.27 13.49
CA HIS A 202 -0.47 -5.92 14.03
C HIS A 202 0.16 -4.94 13.03
N VAL A 203 -0.69 -4.11 12.43
CA VAL A 203 -0.30 -3.14 11.41
C VAL A 203 -0.47 -1.72 11.93
N PRO A 204 0.33 -0.75 11.46
CA PRO A 204 0.07 0.64 11.76
C PRO A 204 -1.30 1.04 11.21
N LEU A 205 -1.99 1.93 11.93
CA LEU A 205 -3.18 2.63 11.48
C LEU A 205 -3.12 4.06 12.03
N LEU A 206 -2.68 4.98 11.18
CA LEU A 206 -2.62 6.41 11.50
C LEU A 206 -3.66 7.14 10.66
N ILE A 207 -4.42 8.02 11.30
CA ILE A 207 -5.50 8.78 10.64
C ILE A 207 -5.30 10.25 10.95
N ARG A 208 -5.22 11.09 9.91
CA ARG A 208 -5.06 12.54 10.01
C ARG A 208 -6.15 13.25 9.23
N TRP A 209 -6.84 14.18 9.89
CA TRP A 209 -7.73 15.14 9.22
C TRP A 209 -7.78 16.45 10.02
N PRO A 210 -6.91 17.44 9.73
CA PRO A 210 -6.69 18.59 10.60
C PRO A 210 -7.96 19.39 10.92
N ALA A 211 -8.87 19.52 9.94
CA ALA A 211 -10.12 20.24 10.13
C ALA A 211 -11.14 19.51 11.04
N LYS A 212 -10.93 18.23 11.38
CA LYS A 212 -11.91 17.39 12.08
C LYS A 212 -11.36 16.59 13.27
N ILE A 213 -10.09 16.21 13.23
CA ILE A 213 -9.43 15.37 14.22
C ILE A 213 -8.36 16.23 14.90
N LYS A 214 -8.49 16.40 16.22
CA LYS A 214 -7.48 17.10 17.03
C LYS A 214 -6.23 16.20 17.17
N PRO A 215 -5.01 16.78 17.16
CA PRO A 215 -3.77 16.05 17.44
C PRO A 215 -3.76 15.37 18.81
#